data_AF-A0A0G0T0T7-F1
#
_entry.id   AF-A0A0G0T0T7-F1
#
_cell.length_a   1.000
_cell.length_b   1.000
_cell.length_c   1.000
_cell.angle_alpha   90.00
_cell.angle_beta   90.00
_cell.angle_gamma   90.00
#
_symmetry.space_group_name_H-M   'P 1'
#
loop_
_entity.id
_entity.type
_entity.pdbx_description
1 polymer ?
#
loop_
_entity_poly.entity_id
_entity_poly.type
_entity_poly.pdbx_seq_one_letter_code
_entity_poly.pdbx_strand_id
1 'polypeptide(L)' 'MQIMSEVSTWIVVPIVLALIFGKMLDTRFGTKPIIFLVFAGLGFLATCFGIFRVVKNYMKKIK' A
#
# COMPACT_ATOMS: atom_id res chain seq x y z
N MET A 1 7.12 -17.66 12.41
CA MET A 1 6.10 -16.60 12.59
C MET A 1 6.63 -15.19 12.29
N GLN A 2 7.85 -14.81 12.68
CA GLN A 2 8.37 -13.43 12.49
C GLN A 2 8.35 -12.92 11.04
N ILE A 3 8.66 -13.76 10.05
CA ILE A 3 8.71 -13.36 8.63
C ILE A 3 7.34 -12.93 8.12
N MET A 4 6.28 -13.64 8.50
CA MET A 4 4.91 -13.34 8.08
C MET A 4 4.42 -12.02 8.69
N SER A 5 4.70 -11.78 9.96
CA SER A 5 4.35 -10.52 10.62
C SER A 5 5.09 -9.32 10.01
N GLU A 6 6.39 -9.44 9.78
CA GLU A 6 7.22 -8.37 9.22
C GLU A 6 6.79 -8.03 7.77
N VAL A 7 6.43 -9.06 7.00
CA VAL A 7 5.85 -8.95 5.66
C VAL A 7 4.48 -8.27 5.67
N SER A 8 3.57 -8.72 6.54
CA SER A 8 2.23 -8.14 6.66
C SER A 8 2.29 -6.68 7.10
N THR A 9 3.17 -6.33 8.04
CA THR A 9 3.38 -4.93 8.45
C THR A 9 3.87 -4.07 7.28
N TRP A 10 4.84 -4.56 6.49
CA TRP A 10 5.33 -3.82 5.33
C TRP A 10 4.28 -3.66 4.20
N ILE A 11 3.30 -4.57 4.10
CA ILE A 11 2.19 -4.44 3.13
C ILE A 11 1.12 -3.47 3.66
N VAL A 12 0.71 -3.61 4.91
CA VAL A 12 -0.42 -2.87 5.49
C VAL A 12 -0.08 -1.39 5.71
N VAL A 13 1.15 -1.07 6.14
CA VAL A 13 1.58 0.31 6.40
C VAL A 13 1.42 1.25 5.19
N PRO A 14 1.96 0.94 3.99
CA PRO A 14 1.83 1.83 2.83
C PRO A 14 0.39 1.94 2.33
N ILE A 15 -0.44 0.89 2.45
CA ILE A 15 -1.86 0.92 2.05
C ILE A 15 -2.64 1.87 2.96
N VAL A 16 -2.47 1.72 4.27
CA VAL A 16 -3.17 2.56 5.26
C VAL A 16 -2.71 4.02 5.14
N LEU A 17 -1.41 4.27 4.95
CA LEU A 17 -0.89 5.62 4.69
C LEU A 17 -1.49 6.22 3.42
N ALA A 18 -1.53 5.49 2.31
CA ALA A 18 -2.12 5.97 1.06
C ALA A 18 -3.62 6.33 1.24
N LEU A 19 -4.39 5.51 1.95
CA LEU A 19 -5.81 5.77 2.20
C LEU A 19 -6.03 7.02 3.08
N ILE A 20 -5.24 7.19 4.13
CA ILE A 20 -5.33 8.36 5.03
C ILE A 20 -4.95 9.64 4.27
N PHE A 21 -3.82 9.63 3.55
CA PHE A 21 -3.37 10.77 2.77
C PHE A 21 -4.36 11.12 1.65
N GLY A 22 -4.86 10.12 0.92
CA GLY A 22 -5.83 10.33 -0.15
C GLY A 22 -7.12 10.96 0.34
N LYS A 23 -7.68 10.44 1.45
CA LYS A 23 -8.92 10.98 2.04
C LYS A 23 -8.74 12.38 2.60
N MET A 24 -7.59 12.66 3.24
CA MET A 24 -7.29 13.99 3.79
C MET A 24 -7.18 15.04 2.68
N LEU A 25 -6.50 14.70 1.58
CA LEU A 25 -6.31 15.60 0.45
C LEU A 25 -7.63 15.86 -0.29
N ASP A 26 -8.44 14.81 -0.50
CA ASP A 26 -9.76 14.95 -1.14
C ASP A 26 -10.73 15.84 -0.34
N THR A 27 -10.63 15.78 0.99
CA THR A 27 -11.41 16.65 1.90
C THR A 27 -10.92 18.10 1.87
N ARG A 28 -9.62 18.32 1.67
CA ARG A 28 -9.01 19.65 1.63
C ARG A 28 -9.25 20.39 0.31
N PHE A 29 -9.28 19.68 -0.82
CA PHE A 29 -9.44 20.28 -2.15
C PHE A 29 -10.88 20.28 -2.67
N GLY A 30 -11.84 19.61 -2.01
CA GLY A 30 -13.25 19.60 -2.40
C GLY A 30 -13.55 18.84 -3.71
N THR A 31 -12.54 18.21 -4.33
CA THR A 31 -12.57 17.47 -5.59
C THR A 31 -13.11 16.04 -5.46
N LYS A 32 -14.23 15.88 -4.73
CA LYS A 32 -14.85 14.55 -4.63
C LYS A 32 -15.35 14.10 -6.01
N PRO A 33 -14.96 12.90 -6.53
CA PRO A 33 -14.16 11.84 -5.92
C PRO A 33 -12.85 11.54 -6.70
N ILE A 34 -12.21 12.55 -7.30
CA ILE A 34 -11.06 12.34 -8.21
C ILE A 34 -9.81 11.95 -7.42
N ILE A 35 -9.51 12.63 -6.32
CA ILE A 35 -8.29 12.35 -5.55
C ILE A 35 -8.42 11.01 -4.83
N PHE A 36 -9.61 10.65 -4.35
CA PHE A 36 -9.88 9.32 -3.83
C PHE A 36 -9.62 8.23 -4.88
N LEU A 37 -10.08 8.40 -6.12
CA LEU A 37 -9.87 7.43 -7.21
C LEU A 37 -8.38 7.27 -7.56
N VAL A 38 -7.65 8.39 -7.64
CA VAL A 38 -6.20 8.39 -7.90
C VAL A 38 -5.44 7.74 -6.73
N PHE A 39 -5.79 8.04 -5.49
CA PHE A 39 -5.15 7.42 -4.32
C PHE A 39 -5.53 5.96 -4.13
N ALA A 40 -6.75 5.56 -4.49
CA ALA A 40 -7.16 4.15 -4.51
C ALA A 40 -6.36 3.38 -5.56
N GLY A 41 -6.18 3.96 -6.76
CA GLY A 41 -5.32 3.40 -7.81
C GLY A 41 -3.85 3.33 -7.39
N LEU A 42 -3.32 4.37 -6.76
CA LEU A 42 -1.95 4.38 -6.22
C LEU A 42 -1.79 3.39 -5.06
N GLY A 43 -2.78 3.26 -4.19
CA GLY A 43 -2.81 2.26 -3.12
C GLY A 43 -2.83 0.83 -3.68
N PHE A 44 -3.59 0.61 -4.75
CA PHE A 44 -3.61 -0.67 -5.45
C PHE A 44 -2.24 -1.00 -6.08
N LEU A 45 -1.62 -0.05 -6.76
CA LEU A 45 -0.26 -0.19 -7.30
C LEU A 45 0.77 -0.42 -6.19
N ALA A 46 0.69 0.32 -5.09
CA ALA A 46 1.55 0.14 -3.92
C ALA A 46 1.40 -1.26 -3.32
N THR A 47 0.18 -1.81 -3.31
CA THR A 47 -0.10 -3.19 -2.88
C THR A 47 0.57 -4.20 -3.79
N CYS A 48 0.44 -4.03 -5.12
CA CYS A 48 1.12 -4.89 -6.10
C CYS A 48 2.65 -4.87 -5.91
N PHE A 49 3.25 -3.69 -5.68
CA PHE A 49 4.67 -3.57 -5.39
C PHE A 49 5.08 -4.19 -4.05
N GLY A 50 4.26 -4.03 -3.01
CA GLY A 50 4.47 -4.66 -1.70
C GLY A 50 4.50 -6.18 -1.80
N ILE A 51 3.51 -6.77 -2.47
CA ILE A 51 3.44 -8.21 -2.72
C ILE A 51 4.67 -8.68 -3.52
N PHE A 52 5.03 -7.97 -4.61
CA PHE A 52 6.19 -8.34 -5.42
C PHE A 52 7.49 -8.35 -4.61
N ARG A 53 7.69 -7.34 -3.76
CA ARG A 53 8.87 -7.26 -2.87
C ARG A 53 8.91 -8.41 -1.87
N VAL A 54 7.76 -8.75 -1.30
CA VAL A 54 7.61 -9.86 -0.35
C VAL A 54 7.91 -11.19 -1.01
N VAL A 55 7.34 -11.45 -2.19
CA VAL A 55 7.59 -12.67 -2.97
C VAL A 55 9.07 -12.78 -3.35
N LYS A 56 9.68 -11.67 -3.80
CA LYS A 56 11.12 -11.62 -4.10
C LYS A 56 12.00 -11.93 -2.89
N ASN A 57 11.66 -11.40 -1.72
CA ASN A 57 12.37 -11.70 -0.47
C ASN A 57 12.17 -13.17 -0.05
N TYR A 58 10.97 -13.72 -0.21
CA TYR A 58 10.69 -15.13 0.02
C TYR A 58 11.53 -16.03 -0.90
N MET A 59 11.56 -15.74 -2.21
CA MET A 59 12.40 -16.48 -3.16
C MET A 59 13.89 -16.42 -2.81
N LYS A 60 14.38 -15.26 -2.35
CA LYS A 60 15.78 -15.12 -1.90
C LYS A 60 16.11 -15.89 -0.63
N LYS A 61 15.10 -16.18 0.20
CA LYS A 61 15.27 -16.91 1.47
C LYS A 61 15.23 -18.43 1.30
N ILE A 62 14.64 -18.88 0.19
CA ILE A 62 14.53 -20.29 -0.21
C ILE A 62 15.74 -20.73 -1.05
N LYS A 63 16.45 -19.80 -1.69
CA LYS A 63 17.72 -20.04 -2.38
C LYS A 63 18.90 -19.97 -1.41
#